data_AF-A0A354CS64-F1
#
_entry.id   AF-A0A354CS64-F1
#
_cell.length_a   1.000
_cell.length_b   1.000
_cell.length_c   1.000
_cell.angle_alpha   90.00
_cell.angle_beta   90.00
_cell.angle_gamma   90.00
#
_symmetry.space_group_name_H-M   'P 1'
#
loop_
_entity.id
_entity.type
_entity.pdbx_description
1 polymer ?
#
loop_
_entity_poly.entity_id
_entity_poly.type
_entity_poly.pdbx_seq_one_letter_code
_entity_poly.pdbx_strand_id
1 'polypeptide(L)' 'VMSGMDLPLAVMITIPEPWDNNETMSKAKRDFYQYYATMMEPWDGP' A
#
# COMPACT_ATOMS: atom_id res chain seq x y z
N VAL A 1 9.75 20.59 -2.92
CA VAL A 1 8.39 20.13 -2.57
C VAL A 1 8.31 18.67 -2.95
N MET A 2 8.17 17.77 -1.97
CA MET A 2 7.71 16.40 -2.26
C MET A 2 6.26 16.52 -2.74
N SER A 3 5.86 15.76 -3.75
CA SER A 3 4.69 15.93 -4.64
C SER A 3 3.27 15.97 -4.01
N GLY A 4 3.12 16.44 -2.76
CA GLY A 4 1.84 16.55 -2.05
C GLY A 4 1.41 15.28 -1.30
N MET A 5 2.30 14.29 -1.18
CA MET A 5 2.01 13.02 -0.51
C MET A 5 2.54 13.02 0.92
N ASP A 6 1.67 12.68 1.87
CA ASP A 6 2.06 12.49 3.27
C ASP A 6 3.01 11.30 3.40
N LEU A 7 4.03 11.44 4.25
CA LEU A 7 5.05 10.41 4.44
C LEU A 7 4.46 9.03 4.83
N PRO A 8 3.47 8.92 5.74
CA PRO A 8 2.85 7.63 6.05
C PRO A 8 2.16 7.00 4.84
N LEU A 9 1.50 7.82 4.01
CA LEU A 9 0.88 7.34 2.77
C LEU A 9 1.95 6.82 1.82
N ALA A 10 3.03 7.57 1.63
CA ALA A 10 4.15 7.16 0.78
C ALA A 10 4.71 5.79 1.22
N VAL A 11 4.94 5.59 2.51
CA VAL A 11 5.44 4.31 3.04
C VAL A 11 4.44 3.18 2.81
N MET A 12 3.15 3.40 3.03
CA MET A 12 2.14 2.35 2.84
C MET A 12 1.98 1.91 1.38
N ILE A 13 2.21 2.80 0.41
CA ILE A 13 2.09 2.46 -1.02
C ILE A 13 3.37 1.87 -1.60
N THR A 14 4.55 2.23 -1.07
CA THR A 14 5.84 1.68 -1.54
C THR A 14 6.22 0.39 -0.83
N ILE A 15 5.93 0.28 0.47
CA ILE A 15 6.22 -0.91 1.29
C ILE A 15 4.90 -1.36 1.94
N PRO A 16 3.95 -1.89 1.13
CA PRO A 16 2.67 -2.35 1.65
C PRO A 16 2.84 -3.59 2.54
N GLU A 17 1.98 -3.72 3.55
CA GLU A 17 1.90 -4.98 4.31
C GLU A 17 1.30 -6.10 3.44
N PRO A 18 1.56 -7.38 3.73
CA PRO A 18 0.93 -8.49 3.03
C PRO A 18 -0.61 -8.46 3.17
N TRP A 19 -1.31 -8.19 2.06
CA TRP A 19 -2.76 -7.99 2.04
C TRP A 19 -3.54 -9.02 1.22
N ASP A 20 -2.89 -9.70 0.27
CA ASP A 20 -3.58 -10.57 -0.69
C ASP A 20 -4.16 -11.82 -0.01
N ASN A 21 -3.42 -12.46 0.89
CA ASN A 21 -3.86 -13.68 1.61
C ASN A 21 -4.34 -13.40 3.05
N ASN A 22 -4.63 -12.15 3.40
CA ASN A 22 -5.06 -11.80 4.75
C ASN A 22 -6.60 -11.80 4.86
N GLU A 23 -7.15 -12.92 5.35
CA GLU A 23 -8.60 -13.11 5.53
C GLU A 23 -9.20 -12.24 6.66
N THR A 24 -8.36 -11.77 7.59
CA THR A 24 -8.79 -10.96 8.73
C THR A 24 -8.74 -9.45 8.46
N MET A 25 -8.21 -9.05 7.30
CA MET A 25 -8.07 -7.65 6.93
C MET A 25 -9.45 -7.03 6.62
N SER A 26 -9.65 -5.79 7.08
CA SER A 26 -10.88 -5.08 6.74
C SER A 26 -10.96 -4.82 5.24
N LYS A 27 -12.19 -4.87 4.69
CA LYS A 27 -12.42 -4.64 3.25
C LYS A 27 -11.84 -3.30 2.79
N ALA A 28 -12.02 -2.23 3.57
CA ALA A 28 -11.52 -0.90 3.24
C ALA A 28 -9.99 -0.86 3.09
N LYS A 29 -9.25 -1.59 3.94
CA LYS A 29 -7.79 -1.66 3.88
C LYS A 29 -7.33 -2.48 2.67
N ARG A 30 -8.05 -3.57 2.34
CA ARG A 30 -7.79 -4.38 1.15
C ARG A 30 -8.03 -3.59 -0.14
N ASP A 31 -9.15 -2.88 -0.23
CA ASP A 31 -9.49 -2.02 -1.38
C ASP A 31 -8.42 -0.92 -1.56
N PHE A 32 -7.93 -0.34 -0.46
CA PHE A 32 -6.86 0.65 -0.47
C PHE A 32 -5.57 0.08 -1.10
N TYR A 33 -5.08 -1.07 -0.63
CA TYR A 33 -3.87 -1.67 -1.18
C TYR A 33 -4.06 -2.14 -2.63
N GLN A 34 -5.22 -2.71 -2.96
CA GLN A 34 -5.53 -3.15 -4.31
C GLN A 34 -5.50 -1.98 -5.31
N TYR A 35 -6.05 -0.83 -4.94
CA TYR A 35 -6.01 0.37 -5.78
C TYR A 35 -4.57 0.82 -6.07
N TYR A 36 -3.73 0.96 -5.03
CA TYR A 36 -2.35 1.42 -5.21
C TYR A 36 -1.45 0.40 -5.90
N ALA A 37 -1.72 -0.90 -5.75
CA ALA A 37 -1.01 -1.95 -6.48
C ALA A 37 -1.22 -1.86 -8.01
N THR A 38 -2.26 -1.17 -8.49
CA THR A 38 -2.43 -0.90 -9.94
C THR A 38 -1.53 0.21 -10.46
N MET A 39 -0.99 1.05 -9.57
CA MET A 39 -0.23 2.25 -9.92
C MET A 39 1.26 2.12 -9.60
N MET A 40 1.60 1.28 -8.62
CA MET A 40 2.95 1.15 -8.11
C MET A 40 3.23 -0.30 -7.71
N GLU A 41 4.37 -0.80 -8.16
CA GLU A 41 4.90 -2.09 -7.70
C GLU A 41 5.46 -1.97 -6.27
N PRO A 42 5.22 -2.96 -5.39
CA PRO A 42 5.83 -2.98 -4.07
C PRO A 42 7.35 -2.97 -4.14
N TRP A 43 7.99 -2.16 -3.31
CA TRP A 43 9.43 -2.17 -3.09
C TRP A 43 9.75 -3.17 -1.99
N ASP A 44 9.56 -4.45 -2.30
CA ASP A 44 9.83 -5.56 -1.38
C ASP A 44 11.35 -5.75 -1.17
N GLY A 45 11.78 -6.08 0.05
CA GLY A 45 13.19 -6.30 0.41
C GLY A 45 13.57 -6.12 1.89
N PRO A 46 14.76 -6.64 2.27
CA PRO A 46 15.93 -5.80 2.57
C PRO A 46 16.61 -5.24 1.31
#